data_AF-X1TMT8-F1
#
_entry.id   AF-X1TMT8-F1
#
_cell.length_a   1.000
_cell.length_b   1.000
_cell.length_c   1.000
_cell.angle_alpha   90.00
_cell.angle_beta   90.00
_cell.angle_gamma   90.00
#
_symmetry.space_group_name_H-M   'P 1'
#
loop_
_entity.id
_entity.type
_entity.pdbx_description
1 polymer ?
#
loop_
_entity_poly.entity_id
_entity_poly.type
_entity_poly.pdbx_seq_one_letter_code
_entity_poly.pdbx_strand_id
1 'polypeptide(L)'
;WYQPWAEVKDGYHDPSYEDLLDGWQRWVAILDRWQERMNKPILVTEAGYTSQRGCTYQPWSWYLGESNFEEQYLAYKALYEVWSKKQIVNGKFEEGNYLQGIYFFHWADEKPANDRSYVPSEDAKSIIGKWFTGTESSEVDNNER
;
A
#
# COMPACT_ATOMS: atom_id res chain seq x y z
N TRP A 1 -11.79 4.76 -17.30
CA TRP A 1 -12.90 5.71 -17.17
C TRP A 1 -12.93 6.15 -15.72
N TYR A 2 -12.63 7.41 -15.41
CA TYR A 2 -12.69 7.94 -14.04
C TYR A 2 -14.15 8.24 -13.71
N GLN A 3 -14.65 7.79 -12.56
CA GLN A 3 -15.90 8.37 -12.04
C GLN A 3 -15.53 9.66 -11.29
N PRO A 4 -16.15 10.80 -11.62
CA PRO A 4 -15.91 12.03 -10.89
C PRO A 4 -16.23 11.86 -9.41
N TRP A 5 -15.43 12.46 -8.53
CA TRP A 5 -15.70 12.47 -7.08
C TRP A 5 -17.14 12.87 -6.72
N ALA A 6 -17.72 13.80 -7.49
CA ALA A 6 -19.10 14.26 -7.32
C ALA A 6 -20.15 13.14 -7.41
N GLU A 7 -19.87 12.04 -8.13
CA GLU A 7 -20.80 10.91 -8.30
C GLU A 7 -20.65 9.84 -7.22
N VAL A 8 -19.48 9.75 -6.57
CA VAL A 8 -19.16 8.71 -5.58
C VAL A 8 -19.19 9.20 -4.13
N LYS A 9 -19.10 10.51 -3.91
CA LYS A 9 -19.00 11.09 -2.55
C LYS A 9 -20.21 10.83 -1.66
N ASP A 10 -21.41 10.75 -2.23
CA ASP A 10 -22.68 10.75 -1.46
C ASP A 10 -22.97 9.41 -0.78
N GLY A 11 -22.22 8.35 -1.10
CA GLY A 11 -22.26 7.05 -0.41
C GLY A 11 -20.91 6.59 0.13
N TYR A 12 -19.88 7.43 0.06
CA TYR A 12 -18.53 7.07 0.48
C TYR A 12 -18.31 7.42 1.95
N HIS A 13 -17.97 6.40 2.73
CA HIS A 13 -17.53 6.52 4.11
C HIS A 13 -16.03 6.25 4.18
N ASP A 14 -15.33 7.00 5.03
CA ASP A 14 -13.89 6.80 5.23
C ASP A 14 -13.69 5.41 5.85
N PRO A 15 -12.87 4.54 5.22
CA PRO A 15 -12.70 3.19 5.70
C PRO A 15 -11.87 3.19 6.99
N SER A 16 -12.23 2.30 7.90
CA SER A 16 -11.35 1.93 9.01
C SER A 16 -10.14 1.14 8.49
N TYR A 17 -9.13 0.99 9.35
CA TYR A 17 -8.00 0.12 9.04
C TYR A 17 -8.46 -1.32 8.78
N GLU A 18 -9.42 -1.80 9.57
CA GLU A 18 -10.00 -3.13 9.46
C GLU A 18 -10.73 -3.32 8.13
N ASP A 19 -11.51 -2.32 7.68
CA ASP A 19 -12.18 -2.35 6.36
C ASP A 19 -11.16 -2.53 5.22
N LEU A 20 -10.00 -1.87 5.32
CA LEU A 20 -8.94 -1.97 4.31
C LEU A 20 -8.28 -3.35 4.32
N LEU A 21 -8.04 -3.93 5.49
CA LEU A 21 -7.51 -5.30 5.59
C LEU A 21 -8.50 -6.32 4.99
N ASP A 22 -9.79 -6.16 5.25
CA ASP A 22 -10.83 -7.03 4.71
C ASP A 22 -10.98 -6.88 3.19
N GLY A 23 -10.93 -5.62 2.70
CA GLY A 23 -10.98 -5.31 1.27
C GLY A 23 -9.87 -5.97 0.44
N TRP A 24 -8.68 -6.16 1.03
CA TRP A 24 -7.57 -6.86 0.38
C TRP A 24 -7.77 -8.37 0.24
N GLN A 25 -8.54 -9.02 1.13
CA GLN A 25 -8.62 -10.49 1.20
C GLN A 25 -9.09 -11.13 -0.11
N ARG A 26 -10.00 -10.47 -0.82
CA ARG A 26 -10.44 -10.91 -2.15
C ARG A 26 -9.27 -11.01 -3.14
N TRP A 27 -8.39 -10.01 -3.16
CA TRP A 27 -7.27 -9.95 -4.07
C TRP A 27 -6.14 -10.89 -3.68
N VAL A 28 -5.88 -11.05 -2.37
CA VAL A 28 -4.98 -12.08 -1.84
C VAL A 28 -5.41 -13.45 -2.33
N ALA A 29 -6.67 -13.82 -2.12
CA ALA A 29 -7.18 -15.14 -2.55
C ALA A 29 -7.10 -15.35 -4.07
N ILE A 30 -7.26 -14.29 -4.88
CA ILE A 30 -7.10 -14.37 -6.34
C ILE A 30 -5.63 -14.62 -6.71
N LEU A 31 -4.71 -13.89 -6.09
CA LEU A 31 -3.28 -13.99 -6.38
C LEU A 31 -2.67 -15.28 -5.83
N ASP A 32 -3.13 -15.78 -4.68
CA ASP A 32 -2.76 -17.10 -4.16
C ASP A 32 -3.09 -18.20 -5.18
N ARG A 33 -4.34 -18.27 -5.66
CA ARG A 33 -4.74 -19.25 -6.69
C ARG A 33 -4.03 -19.08 -8.03
N TRP A 34 -3.66 -17.85 -8.38
CA TRP A 34 -2.87 -17.61 -9.59
C TRP A 34 -1.44 -18.12 -9.39
N GLN A 35 -0.84 -17.84 -8.24
CA GLN A 35 0.51 -18.24 -7.89
C GLN A 35 0.64 -19.77 -7.80
N GLU A 36 -0.29 -20.46 -7.15
CA GLU A 36 -0.31 -21.93 -7.09
C GLU A 36 -0.26 -22.57 -8.48
N ARG A 37 -0.98 -21.99 -9.45
CA ARG A 37 -1.05 -22.51 -10.83
C ARG A 37 0.16 -22.15 -11.66
N MET A 38 0.69 -20.93 -11.51
CA MET A 38 1.77 -20.43 -12.36
C MET A 38 3.15 -20.73 -11.79
N ASN A 39 3.24 -20.87 -10.47
CA ASN A 39 4.46 -21.05 -9.67
C ASN A 39 5.59 -20.08 -10.08
N LYS A 40 5.25 -18.79 -10.14
CA LYS A 40 6.19 -17.72 -10.49
C LYS A 40 6.09 -16.57 -9.49
N PRO A 41 7.23 -15.91 -9.19
CA PRO A 41 7.22 -14.65 -8.46
C PRO A 41 6.38 -13.59 -9.18
N ILE A 42 5.75 -12.74 -8.39
CA ILE A 42 4.95 -11.60 -8.84
C ILE A 42 5.71 -10.32 -8.54
N LEU A 43 5.83 -9.46 -9.55
CA LEU A 43 6.31 -8.10 -9.40
C LEU A 43 5.15 -7.16 -9.68
N VAL A 44 4.78 -6.34 -8.70
CA VAL A 44 3.76 -5.32 -8.90
C VAL A 44 4.44 -4.09 -9.48
N THR A 45 4.12 -3.80 -10.75
CA THR A 45 4.79 -2.73 -11.50
C THR A 45 4.37 -1.34 -11.06
N GLU A 46 3.20 -1.18 -10.42
CA GLU A 46 2.73 0.08 -9.85
C GLU A 46 1.77 -0.19 -8.68
N ALA A 47 1.99 0.46 -7.55
CA ALA A 47 1.00 0.60 -6.47
C ALA A 47 1.11 1.98 -5.83
N GLY A 48 -0.02 2.65 -5.65
CA GLY A 48 -0.03 4.02 -5.16
C GLY A 48 -1.40 4.44 -4.67
N TYR A 49 -1.42 5.39 -3.74
CA TYR A 49 -2.61 6.05 -3.24
C TYR A 49 -2.41 7.56 -3.29
N THR A 50 -3.39 8.30 -3.80
CA THR A 50 -3.39 9.76 -3.68
C THR A 50 -3.62 10.18 -2.23
N SER A 51 -3.16 11.38 -1.89
CA SER A 51 -3.54 12.06 -0.65
C SER A 51 -4.91 12.72 -0.76
N GLN A 52 -5.92 11.99 -1.23
CA GLN A 52 -7.28 12.48 -1.42
C GLN A 52 -8.27 11.55 -0.75
N ARG A 53 -9.35 12.11 -0.21
CA ARG A 53 -10.49 11.34 0.28
C ARG A 53 -11.04 10.45 -0.86
N GLY A 54 -11.20 9.16 -0.60
CA GLY A 54 -11.62 8.16 -1.59
C GLY A 54 -10.48 7.45 -2.31
N CYS A 55 -9.21 7.70 -1.96
CA CYS A 55 -8.07 7.08 -2.62
C CYS A 55 -8.05 5.56 -2.48
N THR A 56 -8.66 5.00 -1.44
CA THR A 56 -8.77 3.54 -1.26
C THR A 56 -9.87 2.90 -2.11
N TYR A 57 -10.89 3.69 -2.50
CA TYR A 57 -11.97 3.24 -3.35
C TYR A 57 -11.59 3.27 -4.84
N GLN A 58 -10.86 4.30 -5.26
CA GLN A 58 -10.34 4.45 -6.62
C GLN A 58 -8.86 4.84 -6.60
N PRO A 59 -7.96 3.91 -6.23
CA PRO A 59 -6.53 4.19 -6.09
C PRO A 59 -5.84 4.59 -7.38
N TRP A 60 -6.46 4.38 -8.56
CA TRP A 60 -5.95 4.83 -9.86
C TRP A 60 -6.36 6.28 -10.21
N SER A 61 -7.23 6.93 -9.43
CA SER A 61 -7.78 8.25 -9.74
C SER A 61 -6.93 9.41 -9.21
N TRP A 62 -6.57 10.31 -10.13
CA TRP A 62 -5.93 11.59 -9.82
C TRP A 62 -6.93 12.67 -9.40
N TYR A 63 -8.22 12.49 -9.68
CA TYR A 63 -9.26 13.52 -9.59
C TYR A 63 -10.36 13.07 -8.63
N LEU A 64 -10.02 13.01 -7.35
CA LEU A 64 -10.92 12.65 -6.27
C LEU A 64 -11.35 13.89 -5.47
N GLY A 65 -11.58 13.70 -4.17
CA GLY A 65 -12.04 14.73 -3.25
C GLY A 65 -10.92 15.52 -2.59
N GLU A 66 -11.25 16.07 -1.44
CA GLU A 66 -10.38 16.92 -0.63
C GLU A 66 -9.12 16.17 -0.15
N SER A 67 -8.13 16.93 0.32
CA SER A 67 -6.90 16.34 0.87
C SER A 67 -7.22 15.42 2.05
N ASN A 68 -6.65 14.21 2.05
CA ASN A 68 -6.76 13.27 3.15
C ASN A 68 -5.46 12.46 3.28
N PHE A 69 -4.59 12.85 4.22
CA PHE A 69 -3.34 12.14 4.49
C PHE A 69 -3.53 10.89 5.34
N GLU A 70 -4.57 10.85 6.18
CA GLU A 70 -4.85 9.71 7.05
C GLU A 70 -5.29 8.50 6.22
N GLU A 71 -6.20 8.69 5.26
CA GLU A 71 -6.63 7.59 4.39
C GLU A 71 -5.46 7.02 3.57
N GLN A 72 -4.58 7.87 3.05
CA GLN A 72 -3.36 7.43 2.36
C GLN A 72 -2.45 6.62 3.29
N TYR A 73 -2.24 7.10 4.52
CA TYR A 73 -1.45 6.39 5.52
C TYR A 73 -2.05 5.00 5.83
N LEU A 74 -3.35 4.92 6.11
CA LEU A 74 -4.05 3.67 6.39
C LEU A 74 -3.99 2.71 5.20
N ALA A 75 -4.08 3.22 3.97
CA ALA A 75 -3.95 2.43 2.75
C ALA A 75 -2.58 1.75 2.64
N TYR A 76 -1.50 2.49 2.85
CA TYR A 76 -0.14 1.92 2.85
C TYR A 76 0.08 0.97 4.04
N LYS A 77 -0.46 1.29 5.22
CA LYS A 77 -0.38 0.42 6.40
C LYS A 77 -1.05 -0.93 6.14
N ALA A 78 -2.25 -0.92 5.56
CA ALA A 78 -2.97 -2.15 5.20
C ALA A 78 -2.25 -2.93 4.10
N LEU A 79 -1.74 -2.24 3.07
CA LEU A 79 -0.92 -2.86 2.02
C LEU A 79 0.30 -3.56 2.64
N TYR A 80 1.02 -2.90 3.54
CA TYR A 80 2.16 -3.49 4.24
C TYR A 80 1.76 -4.73 5.05
N GLU A 81 0.73 -4.63 5.89
CA GLU A 81 0.27 -5.72 6.76
C GLU A 81 -0.12 -6.98 5.97
N VAL A 82 -0.78 -6.80 4.82
CA VAL A 82 -1.22 -7.90 3.98
C VAL A 82 -0.08 -8.48 3.15
N TRP A 83 0.67 -7.61 2.47
CA TRP A 83 1.56 -8.05 1.40
C TRP A 83 3.01 -8.28 1.84
N SER A 84 3.45 -7.71 2.98
CA SER A 84 4.80 -7.97 3.51
C SER A 84 5.00 -9.45 3.83
N LYS A 85 3.95 -10.13 4.34
CA LYS A 85 3.94 -11.56 4.64
C LYS A 85 4.11 -12.45 3.41
N LYS A 86 3.83 -11.93 2.22
CA LYS A 86 3.99 -12.63 0.95
C LYS A 86 5.33 -12.32 0.26
N GLN A 87 6.18 -11.46 0.84
CA GLN A 87 7.43 -11.07 0.21
C GLN A 87 8.44 -12.21 0.11
N ILE A 88 9.14 -12.26 -1.02
CA ILE A 88 10.34 -13.07 -1.18
C ILE A 88 11.48 -12.35 -0.46
N VAL A 89 11.93 -12.92 0.65
CA VAL A 89 13.04 -12.38 1.46
C VAL A 89 14.30 -13.21 1.20
N ASN A 90 15.45 -12.54 1.08
CA ASN A 90 16.75 -13.18 0.85
C ASN A 90 16.80 -14.12 -0.39
N GLY A 91 15.97 -13.83 -1.40
CA GLY A 91 15.89 -14.63 -2.63
C GLY A 91 15.24 -16.00 -2.49
N LYS A 92 14.65 -16.32 -1.33
CA LYS A 92 13.99 -17.61 -1.09
C LYS A 92 12.53 -17.58 -1.53
N PHE A 93 12.25 -18.28 -2.62
CA PHE A 93 10.90 -18.44 -3.17
C PHE A 93 10.35 -19.82 -2.77
N GLU A 94 9.43 -19.83 -1.81
CA GLU A 94 8.90 -21.00 -1.11
C GLU A 94 7.37 -20.89 -0.97
N GLU A 95 6.73 -21.96 -0.48
CA GLU A 95 5.27 -21.96 -0.29
C GLU A 95 4.82 -20.83 0.65
N GLY A 96 3.85 -20.04 0.20
CA GLY A 96 3.30 -18.92 0.97
C GLY A 96 3.98 -17.57 0.74
N ASN A 97 5.13 -17.51 0.06
CA ASN A 97 5.74 -16.26 -0.41
C ASN A 97 5.87 -16.24 -1.94
N TYR A 98 5.68 -15.07 -2.55
CA TYR A 98 5.73 -14.93 -4.00
C TYR A 98 5.86 -13.51 -4.50
N LEU A 99 5.73 -12.51 -3.62
CA LEU A 99 5.82 -11.12 -4.00
C LEU A 99 7.29 -10.70 -4.04
N GLN A 100 7.82 -10.56 -5.25
CA GLN A 100 9.20 -10.14 -5.49
C GLN A 100 9.44 -8.68 -5.11
N GLY A 101 8.39 -7.85 -5.19
CA GLY A 101 8.46 -6.44 -4.87
C GLY A 101 7.28 -5.64 -5.42
N ILE A 102 7.30 -4.36 -5.09
CA ILE A 102 6.34 -3.36 -5.53
C ILE A 102 7.14 -2.12 -5.97
N TYR A 103 6.82 -1.57 -7.12
CA TYR A 103 7.21 -0.21 -7.47
C TYR A 103 6.14 0.76 -6.99
N PHE A 104 6.50 1.58 -6.00
CA PHE A 104 5.57 2.56 -5.43
C PHE A 104 5.42 3.77 -6.33
N PHE A 105 4.18 4.06 -6.70
CA PHE A 105 3.80 5.24 -7.46
C PHE A 105 3.24 6.28 -6.47
N HIS A 106 3.76 7.50 -6.35
CA HIS A 106 4.91 8.09 -7.04
C HIS A 106 5.83 8.74 -6.00
N TRP A 107 7.02 9.20 -6.37
CA TRP A 107 7.96 9.77 -5.41
C TRP A 107 8.38 11.19 -5.78
N ALA A 108 8.46 12.05 -4.76
CA ALA A 108 9.10 13.35 -4.79
C ALA A 108 9.76 13.62 -3.43
N ASP A 109 10.82 14.40 -3.42
CA ASP A 109 11.56 14.71 -2.19
C ASP A 109 10.70 15.54 -1.22
N GLU A 110 9.92 16.48 -1.76
CA GLU A 110 9.07 17.38 -1.00
C GLU A 110 7.59 17.08 -1.24
N LYS A 111 6.78 17.20 -0.18
CA LYS A 111 5.32 17.15 -0.26
C LYS A 111 4.71 18.44 0.31
N PRO A 112 4.16 19.33 -0.54
CA PRO A 112 3.47 20.53 -0.07
C PRO A 112 2.28 20.20 0.84
N ALA A 113 1.96 21.09 1.79
CA ALA A 113 0.94 20.87 2.82
C ALA A 113 -0.48 20.54 2.29
N ASN A 114 -0.80 20.96 1.07
CA ASN A 114 -2.10 20.70 0.42
C ASN A 114 -1.96 19.81 -0.82
N ASP A 115 -0.87 19.06 -0.94
CA ASP A 115 -0.63 18.20 -2.08
C ASP A 115 -1.52 16.96 -2.06
N ARG A 116 -2.40 16.88 -3.06
CA ARG A 116 -3.39 15.82 -3.29
C ARG A 116 -2.89 14.71 -4.23
N SER A 117 -1.63 14.75 -4.63
CA SER A 117 -1.03 13.79 -5.55
C SER A 117 -0.74 12.43 -4.90
N TYR A 118 -0.08 11.55 -5.66
CA TYR A 118 0.45 10.27 -5.20
C TYR A 118 1.73 10.37 -4.38
N VAL A 119 2.34 11.55 -4.20
CA VAL A 119 3.49 11.69 -3.29
C VAL A 119 3.04 11.23 -1.90
N PRO A 120 3.70 10.25 -1.26
CA PRO A 120 3.31 9.81 0.07
C PRO A 120 3.54 10.90 1.11
N SER A 121 2.61 11.05 2.06
CA SER A 121 2.86 11.80 3.30
C SER A 121 4.03 11.22 4.09
N GLU A 122 4.59 11.95 5.05
CA GLU A 122 5.71 11.44 5.88
C GLU A 122 5.33 10.15 6.62
N ASP A 123 4.10 10.04 7.12
CA ASP A 123 3.59 8.82 7.76
C ASP A 123 3.50 7.66 6.76
N ALA A 124 3.04 7.92 5.54
CA ALA A 124 3.01 6.91 4.47
C ALA A 124 4.43 6.51 4.03
N LYS A 125 5.37 7.46 3.91
CA LYS A 125 6.79 7.18 3.64
C LYS A 125 7.40 6.29 4.71
N SER A 126 7.06 6.48 5.99
CA SER A 126 7.51 5.62 7.08
C SER A 126 7.07 4.16 6.88
N ILE A 127 5.83 3.93 6.46
CA ILE A 127 5.35 2.57 6.14
C ILE A 127 6.05 1.99 4.92
N ILE A 128 6.23 2.78 3.85
CA ILE A 128 7.00 2.36 2.67
C ILE A 128 8.46 2.06 3.05
N GLY A 129 9.04 2.78 4.00
CA GLY A 129 10.37 2.48 4.54
C GLY A 129 10.42 1.08 5.15
N LYS A 130 9.43 0.73 6.00
CA LYS A 130 9.32 -0.61 6.60
C LYS A 130 9.19 -1.72 5.54
N TRP A 131 8.57 -1.44 4.39
CA TRP A 131 8.50 -2.38 3.28
C TRP A 131 9.89 -2.79 2.78
N PHE A 132 10.82 -1.84 2.67
CA PHE A 132 12.17 -2.08 2.14
C PHE A 132 13.17 -2.56 3.18
N THR A 133 12.99 -2.21 4.46
CA THR A 133 13.89 -2.66 5.54
C THR A 133 13.45 -3.97 6.18
N GLY A 134 12.22 -4.41 5.93
CA GLY A 134 11.61 -5.53 6.64
C GLY A 134 11.34 -5.21 8.13
N THR A 135 10.76 -6.16 8.86
CA THR A 135 10.58 -6.11 10.32
C THR A 135 11.88 -6.32 11.11
N GLU A 136 13.03 -6.53 10.46
CA GLU A 136 14.35 -6.64 11.13
C GLU A 136 14.92 -5.26 11.53
N SER A 137 14.09 -4.45 12.18
CA SER A 137 14.56 -3.56 13.23
C SER A 137 14.15 -4.13 14.59
N SER A 138 14.48 -5.41 14.84
CA SER A 138 14.64 -5.88 16.21
C SER A 138 15.81 -5.11 16.80
N GLU A 139 15.53 -4.31 17.83
CA GLU A 139 16.43 -3.95 18.92
C GLU A 139 17.91 -4.23 18.61
N VAL A 140 18.61 -3.26 18.01
CA VAL A 140 20.05 -3.21 18.20
C VAL A 140 20.24 -2.86 19.67
N ASP A 141 20.58 -3.90 20.44
CA ASP A 141 21.11 -3.84 21.80
C ASP A 141 22.00 -2.61 21.97
N ASN A 142 21.46 -1.56 22.61
CA ASN A 142 22.23 -0.45 23.13
C ASN A 142 22.88 -0.86 24.46
N ASN A 143 23.64 -1.96 24.44
CA ASN A 143 24.37 -2.40 25.62
C ASN A 143 25.73 -2.97 25.24
N GLU A 144 26.57 -2.14 24.62
CA GLU A 144 28.03 -2.25 24.71
C GLU A 144 28.67 -0.87 24.47
N ARG A 145 28.95 -0.18 25.57
CA ARG A 145 30.01 0.84 25.71
C ARG A 145 30.71 0.64 27.04
#